data_AF-A0A023DGA3-F1
#
_entry.id   AF-A0A023DGA3-F1
#
_cell.length_a   1.000
_cell.length_b   1.000
_cell.length_c   1.000
_cell.angle_alpha   90.00
_cell.angle_beta   90.00
_cell.angle_gamma   90.00
#
_symmetry.space_group_name_H-M   'P 1'
#
loop_
_entity.id
_entity.type
_entity.pdbx_description
1 polymer ?
#
loop_
_entity_poly.entity_id
_entity_poly.type
_entity_poly.pdbx_seq_one_letter_code
_entity_poly.pdbx_strand_id
1 'polypeptide(L)'
;MKFVDELYEYYKNRLTGDEEDAEAMTMSILEELDRNDLMQLIEEMTDEELMGMMGLYILESLKAKMAHDGIGQTKLRDMPNVH
;
A
#
# COMPACT_ATOMS: atom_id res chain seq x y z
N MET A 1 -11.51 -6.90 -6.77
CA MET A 1 -12.47 -6.89 -5.65
C MET A 1 -13.57 -5.94 -6.05
N LYS A 2 -14.83 -6.31 -5.80
CA LYS A 2 -15.96 -5.42 -6.09
C LYS A 2 -15.81 -4.05 -5.41
N PHE A 3 -15.27 -4.00 -4.20
CA PHE A 3 -14.98 -2.75 -3.48
C PHE A 3 -13.99 -1.83 -4.22
N VAL A 4 -12.87 -2.35 -4.72
CA VAL A 4 -11.87 -1.53 -5.46
C VAL A 4 -12.48 -0.99 -6.76
N ASP A 5 -13.28 -1.80 -7.44
CA ASP A 5 -13.98 -1.40 -8.66
C ASP A 5 -15.02 -0.31 -8.36
N GLU A 6 -15.80 -0.45 -7.29
CA GLU A 6 -16.80 0.54 -6.85
C GLU A 6 -16.16 1.85 -6.41
N LEU A 7 -15.02 1.77 -5.71
CA LEU A 7 -14.26 2.91 -5.24
C LEU A 7 -13.62 3.64 -6.43
N TYR A 8 -13.04 2.91 -7.37
CA TYR A 8 -12.58 3.48 -8.64
C TYR A 8 -13.73 4.15 -9.41
N GLU A 9 -14.89 3.50 -9.54
CA GLU A 9 -16.06 4.05 -10.24
C GLU A 9 -16.63 5.31 -9.57
N TYR A 10 -16.61 5.38 -8.24
CA TYR A 10 -17.06 6.55 -7.49
C TYR A 10 -16.11 7.75 -7.65
N TYR A 11 -14.80 7.49 -7.69
CA TYR A 11 -13.76 8.52 -7.71
C TYR A 11 -13.17 8.82 -9.10
N LYS A 12 -13.46 8.03 -10.15
CA LYS A 12 -12.90 8.22 -11.52
C LYS A 12 -13.17 9.60 -12.14
N ASN A 13 -14.24 10.27 -11.71
CA ASN A 13 -14.58 11.61 -12.17
C ASN A 13 -14.00 12.73 -11.29
N ARG A 14 -13.35 12.36 -10.17
CA ARG A 14 -12.68 13.25 -9.21
C ARG A 14 -11.16 13.09 -9.23
N LEU A 15 -10.65 11.99 -9.77
CA LEU A 15 -9.23 11.76 -10.09
C LEU A 15 -8.79 12.76 -11.16
N THR A 16 -8.21 13.88 -10.74
CA THR A 16 -7.75 14.94 -11.64
C THR A 16 -6.40 14.68 -12.28
N GLY A 17 -5.67 13.65 -11.84
CA GLY A 17 -4.64 13.01 -12.67
C GLY A 17 -3.35 12.57 -11.99
N ASP A 18 -3.14 12.78 -10.69
CA ASP A 18 -1.88 12.42 -10.03
C ASP A 18 -2.04 11.27 -9.02
N GLU A 19 -0.99 10.44 -8.88
CA GLU A 19 -0.91 9.34 -7.89
C GLU A 19 -1.17 9.84 -6.45
N GLU A 20 -0.82 11.10 -6.16
CA GLU A 20 -1.07 11.75 -4.88
C GLU A 20 -2.57 11.87 -4.55
N ASP A 21 -3.45 12.03 -5.54
CA ASP A 21 -4.91 12.07 -5.34
C ASP A 21 -5.42 10.70 -4.88
N ALA A 22 -4.85 9.61 -5.42
CA ALA A 22 -5.25 8.25 -5.09
C ALA A 22 -4.84 7.87 -3.66
N GLU A 23 -3.65 8.28 -3.21
CA GLU A 23 -3.19 8.08 -1.83
C GLU A 23 -4.07 8.84 -0.83
N ALA A 24 -4.33 10.14 -1.06
CA ALA A 24 -5.14 10.96 -0.18
C ALA A 24 -6.58 10.44 -0.06
N MET A 25 -7.16 9.97 -1.17
CA MET A 25 -8.49 9.35 -1.17
C MET A 25 -8.51 8.01 -0.43
N THR A 26 -7.50 7.16 -0.66
CA THR A 26 -7.39 5.88 0.05
C THR A 26 -7.30 6.11 1.56
N MET A 27 -6.49 7.07 1.99
CA MET A 27 -6.36 7.45 3.40
C MET A 27 -7.70 7.92 3.98
N SER A 28 -8.39 8.82 3.28
CA SER A 28 -9.69 9.38 3.73
C SER A 28 -10.74 8.28 3.91
N ILE A 29 -10.77 7.28 3.02
CA ILE A 29 -11.72 6.17 3.10
C ILE A 29 -11.36 5.26 4.27
N LEU A 30 -10.08 4.92 4.43
CA LEU A 30 -9.63 4.08 5.54
C LEU A 30 -9.89 4.72 6.91
N GLU A 31 -9.88 6.05 7.02
CA GLU A 31 -10.24 6.78 8.24
C GLU A 31 -11.73 6.66 8.61
N GLU A 32 -12.60 6.44 7.63
CA GLU A 32 -14.05 6.28 7.84
C GLU A 32 -14.44 4.84 8.20
N LEU A 33 -13.58 3.85 7.95
CA LEU A 33 -13.86 2.44 8.21
C LEU A 33 -13.51 2.04 9.64
N ASP A 34 -14.41 1.30 10.27
CA ASP A 34 -14.12 0.64 11.53
C ASP A 34 -13.52 -0.77 11.33
N ARG A 35 -13.17 -1.44 12.44
CA ARG A 35 -12.59 -2.79 12.37
C ARG A 35 -13.53 -3.81 11.71
N ASN A 36 -14.83 -3.70 11.94
CA ASN A 36 -15.80 -4.63 11.37
C ASN A 36 -15.95 -4.41 9.86
N ASP A 37 -15.96 -3.15 9.42
CA ASP A 37 -16.00 -2.81 8.00
C ASP A 37 -14.77 -3.39 7.27
N LEU A 38 -13.57 -3.23 7.86
CA LEU A 38 -12.34 -3.83 7.33
C LEU A 38 -12.41 -5.36 7.27
N MET A 39 -12.99 -6.01 8.27
CA MET A 39 -13.16 -7.47 8.25
C MET A 39 -14.13 -7.92 7.16
N GLN A 40 -15.21 -7.17 6.91
CA GLN A 40 -16.13 -7.48 5.80
C GLN A 40 -15.44 -7.36 4.45
N LEU A 41 -14.62 -6.31 4.23
CA LEU A 41 -13.85 -6.17 3.01
C LEU A 41 -12.89 -7.35 2.79
N ILE A 42 -12.26 -7.85 3.85
CA ILE A 42 -11.38 -9.02 3.78
C ILE A 42 -12.18 -10.30 3.48
N GLU A 43 -13.38 -10.46 4.04
CA GLU A 43 -14.24 -11.62 3.77
C GLU A 43 -14.74 -11.66 2.32
N GLU A 44 -14.83 -10.52 1.65
CA GLU A 44 -15.21 -10.41 0.24
C GLU A 44 -14.05 -10.62 -0.75
N MET A 45 -12.80 -10.68 -0.27
CA MET A 45 -11.64 -10.95 -1.11
C MET A 45 -11.65 -12.37 -1.65
N THR A 46 -11.21 -12.53 -2.90
CA THR A 46 -10.80 -13.85 -3.41
C THR A 46 -9.50 -14.32 -2.72
N ASP A 47 -9.22 -15.62 -2.77
CA ASP A 47 -7.98 -16.17 -2.21
C ASP A 47 -6.72 -15.49 -2.78
N GLU A 48 -6.74 -15.14 -4.08
CA GLU A 48 -5.64 -14.45 -4.75
C GLU A 48 -5.42 -13.04 -4.20
N GLU A 49 -6.50 -12.29 -4.01
CA GLU A 49 -6.47 -10.93 -3.45
C GLU A 49 -6.03 -10.93 -1.99
N LEU A 50 -6.55 -11.88 -1.19
CA LEU A 50 -6.15 -12.06 0.20
C LEU A 50 -4.65 -12.40 0.30
N MET A 51 -4.17 -13.33 -0.53
CA MET A 51 -2.74 -13.66 -0.59
C MET A 51 -1.90 -12.45 -1.03
N GLY A 52 -2.36 -11.67 -2.00
CA GLY A 52 -1.71 -10.45 -2.45
C GLY A 52 -1.62 -9.39 -1.35
N MET A 53 -2.74 -9.12 -0.66
CA MET A 53 -2.79 -8.17 0.46
C MET A 53 -1.84 -8.58 1.58
N MET A 54 -1.91 -9.85 2.00
CA MET A 54 -1.04 -10.37 3.06
C MET A 54 0.44 -10.36 2.65
N GLY A 55 0.73 -10.70 1.39
CA GLY A 55 2.08 -10.67 0.84
C GLY A 55 2.68 -9.27 0.84
N LEU A 56 1.92 -8.26 0.41
CA LEU A 56 2.34 -6.86 0.41
C LEU A 56 2.60 -6.36 1.85
N TYR A 57 1.67 -6.61 2.76
CA TYR A 57 1.81 -6.22 4.17
C TYR A 57 3.06 -6.82 4.82
N ILE A 58 3.29 -8.12 4.63
CA ILE A 58 4.46 -8.82 5.15
C ILE A 58 5.75 -8.26 4.52
N LEU A 59 5.75 -8.04 3.21
CA LEU A 59 6.92 -7.49 2.49
C LEU A 59 7.31 -6.11 3.01
N GLU A 60 6.36 -5.18 3.11
CA GLU A 60 6.64 -3.82 3.59
C GLU A 60 7.06 -3.82 5.07
N SER A 61 6.43 -4.66 5.90
CA SER A 61 6.84 -4.85 7.29
C SER A 61 8.27 -5.38 7.41
N LEU A 62 8.66 -6.32 6.54
CA LEU A 62 10.02 -6.86 6.50
C LEU A 62 11.03 -5.80 6.04
N LYS A 63 10.72 -5.02 5.00
CA LYS A 63 11.58 -3.90 4.55
C LYS A 63 11.80 -2.88 5.67
N ALA A 64 10.73 -2.49 6.37
CA ALA A 64 10.81 -1.57 7.49
C ALA A 64 11.70 -2.11 8.62
N LYS A 65 11.54 -3.39 8.96
CA LYS A 65 12.39 -4.07 9.95
C LYS A 65 13.84 -4.17 9.51
N MET A 66 14.11 -4.54 8.27
CA MET A 66 15.46 -4.60 7.72
C MET A 66 16.14 -3.23 7.73
N ALA A 67 15.41 -2.17 7.38
CA ALA A 67 15.91 -0.80 7.42
C ALA A 67 16.24 -0.36 8.86
N HIS A 68 15.38 -0.68 9.82
CA HIS A 68 15.62 -0.45 11.25
C HIS A 68 16.89 -1.17 11.74
N ASP A 69 17.09 -2.43 11.30
CA ASP A 69 18.22 -3.26 11.69
C ASP A 69 19.49 -2.99 10.85
N GLY A 70 19.43 -2.05 9.90
CA GLY A 70 20.55 -1.71 9.00
C GLY A 70 20.89 -2.78 7.95
N ILE A 71 20.03 -3.78 7.78
CA ILE A 71 20.20 -4.89 6.84
C ILE A 71 19.77 -4.43 5.44
N GLY A 72 20.59 -4.69 4.42
CA GLY A 72 20.28 -4.29 3.03
C GLY A 72 20.75 -2.88 2.64
N GLN A 73 21.44 -2.15 3.53
CA GLN A 73 22.23 -0.98 3.17
C GLN A 73 23.51 -1.42 2.45
N THR A 74 23.39 -1.96 1.23
CA THR A 74 24.54 -2.20 0.37
C THR A 74 25.08 -0.83 -0.09
N LYS A 75 26.03 -0.31 0.69
CA LYS A 75 27.03 0.72 0.39
C LYS A 75 26.88 1.46 -0.96
N LEU A 76 26.09 2.53 -0.99
CA LEU A 76 26.32 3.68 -1.88
C LEU A 76 27.35 4.64 -1.24
N ARG A 77 28.45 4.10 -0.69
CA ARG A 77 29.45 4.89 0.04
C ARG A 77 30.89 4.71 -0.43
N ASP A 78 31.11 3.91 -1.47
CA ASP A 78 32.43 3.67 -2.07
C ASP A 78 32.49 4.18 -3.53
N MET A 79 31.95 5.37 -3.81
CA MET A 79 32.39 6.12 -5.00
C MET A 79 33.67 6.86 -4.61
N PRO A 80 34.85 6.51 -5.19
CA PRO A 80 36.05 7.29 -4.96
C PRO A 80 35.82 8.69 -5.55
N ASN A 81 35.99 9.73 -4.73
CA ASN A 81 36.14 11.10 -5.21
C ASN A 81 37.34 11.10 -6.17
N VAL A 82 37.05 11.21 -7.46
CA VAL A 82 38.07 11.47 -8.47
C VAL A 82 38.44 12.94 -8.34
N HIS A 83 39.64 13.20 -7.79
CA HIS A 83 40.32 14.49 -7.86
C HIS A 83 41.03 14.65 -9.20
#